data_AF-A0A5S5AHJ1-F1
#
_entry.id   AF-A0A5S5AHJ1-F1
#
_cell.length_a   1.000
_cell.length_b   1.000
_cell.length_c   1.000
_cell.angle_alpha   90.00
_cell.angle_beta   90.00
_cell.angle_gamma   90.00
#
_symmetry.space_group_name_H-M   'P 1'
#
loop_
_entity.id
_entity.type
_entity.pdbx_description
1 polymer ?
#
loop_
_entity_poly.entity_id
_entity_poly.type
_entity_poly.pdbx_seq_one_letter_code
_entity_poly.pdbx_strand_id
1 'polypeptide(L)'
;MAQYNITIDSEILHHLFLKGAKDEGMAKLLESILNQILQAQATEQIKAEPYERTEERQAYRNGYYPRNLVTRVGTLTLRVPRLRNG
;
A
#
# COMPACT_ATOMS: atom_id res chain seq x y z
N MET A 1 -0.30 -15.99 -11.33
CA MET A 1 -0.27 -14.52 -11.29
C MET A 1 -1.06 -14.08 -10.07
N ALA A 2 -0.52 -13.22 -9.20
CA ALA A 2 -1.26 -12.66 -8.08
C ALA A 2 -2.18 -11.54 -8.58
N GLN A 3 -3.44 -11.52 -8.14
CA GLN A 3 -4.42 -10.51 -8.50
C GLN A 3 -4.82 -9.72 -7.24
N TYR A 4 -4.59 -8.40 -7.26
CA TYR A 4 -4.92 -7.51 -6.14
C TYR A 4 -6.07 -6.59 -6.54
N ASN A 5 -7.09 -6.51 -5.68
CA ASN A 5 -8.18 -5.54 -5.81
C ASN A 5 -7.74 -4.24 -5.15
N ILE A 6 -7.62 -3.18 -5.93
CA ILE A 6 -7.14 -1.87 -5.48
C ILE A 6 -8.31 -0.90 -5.47
N THR A 7 -8.50 -0.20 -4.36
CA THR A 7 -9.47 0.89 -4.25
C THR A 7 -8.76 2.22 -4.49
N ILE A 8 -9.26 3.02 -5.44
CA ILE A 8 -8.68 4.33 -5.77
C ILE A 8 -9.68 5.41 -5.42
N ASP A 9 -9.23 6.42 -4.70
CA ASP A 9 -10.04 7.59 -4.38
C ASP A 9 -10.29 8.44 -5.63
N SER A 10 -11.53 8.86 -5.81
CA SER A 10 -11.95 9.78 -6.86
C SER A 10 -11.13 11.07 -6.85
N GLU A 11 -10.76 11.60 -5.69
CA GLU A 11 -9.98 12.84 -5.60
C GLU A 11 -8.59 12.72 -6.24
N ILE A 12 -7.96 11.54 -6.11
CA ILE A 12 -6.67 11.23 -6.71
C ILE A 12 -6.81 11.18 -8.24
N LEU A 13 -7.89 10.58 -8.74
CA LEU A 13 -8.18 10.54 -10.18
C LEU A 13 -8.44 11.94 -10.75
N HIS A 14 -9.23 12.77 -10.07
CA HIS A 14 -9.46 14.15 -10.50
C HIS A 14 -8.15 14.94 -10.56
N HIS A 15 -7.28 14.80 -9.57
CA HIS A 15 -5.97 15.43 -9.57
C HIS A 15 -5.08 14.96 -10.73
N LEU A 16 -5.11 13.67 -11.06
CA LEU A 16 -4.35 13.11 -12.18
C LEU A 16 -4.79 13.69 -13.54
N PHE A 17 -6.11 13.83 -13.75
CA PHE A 17 -6.66 14.21 -15.05
C PHE A 17 -6.82 15.72 -15.25
N LEU A 18 -7.08 16.51 -14.19
CA LEU A 18 -7.52 17.91 -14.33
C LEU A 18 -6.45 18.96 -14.02
N LYS A 19 -5.41 18.65 -13.23
CA LYS A 19 -4.47 19.67 -12.73
C LYS A 19 -3.18 19.87 -13.55
N GLY A 20 -2.98 19.19 -14.67
CA GLY A 20 -1.81 19.39 -15.56
C GLY A 20 -0.45 18.94 -15.01
N ALA A 21 -0.30 18.79 -13.68
CA ALA A 21 0.87 18.20 -13.02
C ALA A 21 0.79 16.67 -13.03
N LYS A 22 1.02 16.07 -14.21
CA LYS A 22 0.94 14.62 -14.42
C LYS A 22 1.79 13.83 -13.42
N ASP A 23 3.00 14.31 -13.11
CA ASP A 23 3.94 13.58 -12.26
C ASP A 23 3.53 13.57 -10.79
N GLU A 24 3.01 14.68 -10.25
CA GLU A 24 2.56 14.74 -8.85
C GLU A 24 1.29 13.91 -8.62
N GLY A 25 0.34 13.98 -9.55
CA GLY A 25 -0.86 13.14 -9.53
C GLY A 25 -0.52 11.65 -9.64
N MET A 26 0.44 11.30 -10.53
CA MET A 26 0.90 9.93 -10.67
C MET A 26 1.65 9.44 -9.43
N ALA A 27 2.48 10.28 -8.80
CA ALA A 27 3.18 9.95 -7.58
C ALA A 27 2.21 9.58 -6.45
N LYS A 28 1.18 10.40 -6.21
CA LYS A 28 0.13 10.12 -5.21
C LYS A 28 -0.66 8.84 -5.51
N LEU A 29 -0.98 8.60 -6.78
CA LEU A 29 -1.65 7.38 -7.21
C LEU A 29 -0.78 6.14 -6.96
N LEU A 30 0.48 6.17 -7.36
CA LEU A 30 1.43 5.07 -7.13
C LEU A 30 1.66 4.84 -5.64
N GLU A 31 1.78 5.89 -4.84
CA GLU A 31 1.92 5.77 -3.38
C GLU A 31 0.71 5.04 -2.76
N SER A 32 -0.51 5.41 -3.15
CA SER A 32 -1.73 4.74 -2.68
C SER A 32 -1.77 3.26 -3.08
N ILE A 33 -1.48 2.97 -4.35
CA ILE A 33 -1.48 1.60 -4.89
C ILE A 33 -0.46 0.74 -4.16
N LEU A 34 0.79 1.21 -4.06
CA LEU A 34 1.88 0.43 -3.46
C LEU A 34 1.62 0.16 -1.97
N ASN A 35 1.05 1.12 -1.25
CA ASN A 35 0.67 0.91 0.15
C ASN A 35 -0.42 -0.16 0.31
N GLN A 36 -1.40 -0.23 -0.61
CA GLN A 36 -2.42 -1.29 -0.60
C GLN A 36 -1.84 -2.66 -0.93
N ILE A 37 -0.93 -2.72 -1.92
CA ILE A 37 -0.24 -3.98 -2.26
C ILE A 37 0.56 -4.48 -1.06
N LEU A 38 1.30 -3.60 -0.37
CA LEU A 38 2.04 -3.98 0.83
C LEU A 38 1.13 -4.52 1.94
N GLN A 39 -0.04 -3.92 2.12
CA GLN A 39 -1.04 -4.43 3.08
C GLN A 39 -1.57 -5.81 2.69
N ALA A 40 -1.92 -6.00 1.41
CA ALA A 40 -2.41 -7.28 0.91
C ALA A 40 -1.34 -8.38 1.05
N GLN A 41 -0.09 -8.10 0.71
CA GLN A 41 1.03 -9.01 0.91
C GLN A 41 1.24 -9.36 2.38
N ALA A 42 1.11 -8.40 3.30
CA ALA A 42 1.19 -8.66 4.72
C ALA A 42 0.03 -9.55 5.21
N THR A 43 -1.18 -9.35 4.68
CA THR A 43 -2.31 -10.25 4.96
C THR A 43 -2.04 -11.66 4.46
N GLU A 44 -1.56 -11.82 3.23
CA GLU A 44 -1.20 -13.13 2.65
C GLU A 44 -0.14 -13.85 3.50
N GLN A 45 0.89 -13.12 3.93
CA GLN A 45 1.95 -13.66 4.79
C GLN A 45 1.44 -14.05 6.17
N ILE A 46 0.57 -13.23 6.78
CA ILE A 46 -0.01 -13.53 8.11
C ILE A 46 -1.05 -14.65 8.03
N LYS A 47 -1.66 -14.85 6.85
CA LYS A 47 -2.87 -15.66 6.64
C LYS A 47 -4.06 -15.22 7.49
N ALA A 48 -4.15 -13.92 7.78
CA ALA A 48 -5.27 -13.36 8.53
C ALA A 48 -5.43 -11.86 8.26
N GLU A 49 -6.68 -11.43 8.11
CA GLU A 49 -7.06 -10.03 8.07
C GLU A 49 -6.88 -9.33 9.43
N PRO A 50 -6.88 -7.98 9.48
CA PRO A 50 -6.91 -7.24 10.72
C PRO A 50 -8.05 -7.71 11.64
N TYR A 51 -7.70 -8.02 12.89
CA TYR A 51 -8.64 -8.47 13.93
C TYR A 51 -9.35 -9.81 13.69
N GLU A 52 -9.10 -10.48 12.57
CA GLU A 52 -9.65 -11.81 12.30
C GLU A 52 -9.13 -12.83 13.31
N ARG A 53 -9.89 -13.91 13.57
CA ARG A 53 -9.42 -15.06 14.34
C ARG A 53 -9.44 -16.27 13.44
N THR A 54 -8.26 -16.82 13.19
CA THR A 54 -8.05 -18.01 12.36
C THR A 54 -6.93 -18.85 12.97
N GLU A 55 -7.08 -20.16 12.86
CA GLU A 55 -6.07 -21.12 13.31
C GLU A 55 -4.82 -21.11 12.40
N GLU A 56 -4.96 -20.65 11.16
CA GLU A 56 -3.86 -20.58 10.18
C GLU A 56 -2.92 -19.38 10.39
N ARG A 57 -3.23 -18.49 11.34
CA ARG A 57 -2.47 -17.26 11.58
C ARG A 57 -1.00 -17.56 11.90
N GLN A 58 -0.10 -16.95 11.13
CA GLN A 58 1.35 -17.18 11.27
C GLN A 58 2.09 -16.06 12.04
N ALA A 59 1.55 -14.84 12.04
CA ALA A 59 2.18 -13.69 12.70
C ALA A 59 1.16 -12.63 13.14
N TYR A 60 1.65 -11.57 13.80
CA TYR A 60 0.85 -10.41 14.20
C TYR A 60 1.42 -9.13 13.60
N ARG A 61 0.54 -8.18 13.25
CA ARG A 61 0.93 -6.84 12.79
C ARG A 61 1.46 -6.01 13.98
N ASN A 62 2.51 -5.25 13.77
CA ASN A 62 3.18 -4.41 14.77
C ASN A 62 3.38 -2.97 14.24
N GLY A 63 2.31 -2.41 13.68
CA GLY A 63 2.32 -1.08 13.08
C GLY A 63 3.04 -1.02 11.73
N TYR A 64 3.54 0.18 11.41
CA TYR A 64 4.16 0.51 10.12
C TYR A 64 5.40 1.36 10.34
N TYR A 65 6.30 1.37 9.35
CA TYR A 65 7.37 2.35 9.29
C TYR A 65 7.40 3.06 7.94
N PRO A 66 7.73 4.36 7.92
CA PRO A 66 7.88 5.10 6.69
C PRO A 66 9.18 4.66 5.99
N ARG A 67 9.10 4.48 4.67
CA ARG A 67 10.27 4.27 3.80
C ARG A 67 10.09 5.06 2.51
N ASN A 68 11.12 5.81 2.15
CA ASN A 68 11.12 6.57 0.90
C ASN A 68 11.58 5.67 -0.26
N LEU A 69 10.85 5.72 -1.37
CA LEU A 69 11.18 5.05 -2.63
C LEU A 69 11.38 6.10 -3.71
N VAL A 70 12.60 6.19 -4.25
CA VAL A 70 12.90 7.12 -5.34
C VAL A 70 12.43 6.51 -6.65
N THR A 71 11.54 7.21 -7.36
CA THR A 71 10.98 6.77 -8.65
C THR A 71 11.11 7.88 -9.70
N ARG A 72 10.74 7.57 -10.95
CA ARG A 72 10.78 8.55 -12.05
C ARG A 72 9.86 9.74 -11.84
N VAL A 73 8.76 9.56 -11.13
CA VAL A 73 7.77 10.62 -10.85
C VAL A 73 7.99 11.31 -9.50
N GLY A 74 9.14 11.04 -8.86
CA GLY A 74 9.52 11.61 -7.57
C GLY A 74 9.69 10.57 -6.47
N THR A 75 9.85 11.07 -5.25
CA THR A 75 10.03 10.24 -4.05
C THR A 75 8.67 9.90 -3.46
N LEU A 76 8.36 8.61 -3.34
CA LEU A 76 7.13 8.10 -2.74
C LEU A 76 7.37 7.73 -1.28
N THR A 77 6.41 8.03 -0.40
CA THR A 77 6.49 7.64 1.02
C THR A 77 5.64 6.40 1.26
N LEU A 78 6.29 5.25 1.43
CA LEU A 78 5.61 3.98 1.68
C LEU A 78 5.49 3.71 3.18
N ARG A 79 4.34 3.18 3.60
CA ARG A 79 4.06 2.69 4.95
C ARG A 79 4.25 1.18 4.98
N VAL A 80 5.48 0.74 5.18
CA VAL A 80 5.81 -0.69 5.15
C VAL A 80 5.27 -1.35 6.43
N PRO A 81 4.43 -2.40 6.32
CA PRO A 81 3.93 -3.14 7.47
C PRO A 81 5.08 -3.79 8.26
N ARG A 82 5.01 -3.72 9.59
CA ARG A 82 5.89 -4.50 10.47
C ARG A 82 5.14 -5.70 10.99
N LEU A 83 5.79 -6.86 10.99
CA LEU A 83 5.28 -8.06 11.64
C LEU A 83 6.02 -8.25 12.96
N ARG A 84 5.37 -8.86 13.96
CA ARG A 84 5.95 -9.03 15.29
C ARG A 84 7.02 -10.13 15.33
N ASN A 85 6.91 -11.10 14.44
CA ASN A 85 7.81 -12.25 14.35
C ASN A 85 8.66 -12.19 13.07
N GLY A 86 8.92 -11.00 12.54
CA GLY A 86 9.67 -10.76 11.30
C GLY A 86 10.54 -9.53 11.38
#